data_AF-A0A443JMX7-F1
#
_entry.id   AF-A0A443JMX7-F1
#
_cell.length_a   1.000
_cell.length_b   1.000
_cell.length_c   1.000
_cell.angle_alpha   90.00
_cell.angle_beta   90.00
_cell.angle_gamma   90.00
#
_symmetry.space_group_name_H-M   'P 1'
#
loop_
_entity.id
_entity.type
_entity.pdbx_description
1 polymer ?
#
loop_
_entity_poly.entity_id
_entity_poly.type
_entity_poly.pdbx_seq_one_letter_code
_entity_poly.pdbx_strand_id
1 'polypeptide(L)'
;MTDATDPWNEFAQEFGARLLAARAERGLSQEHVAHAAGLATFTYRKLEHGESNPGTPANPRLRTIVCLAEVLGMSLAELLPAPPDGVAPGR
;
A
#
# COMPACT_ATOMS: atom_id res chain seq x y z
N MET A 1 -16.01 24.98 -3.47
CA MET A 1 -15.06 24.60 -2.41
C MET A 1 -14.22 23.48 -2.99
N THR A 2 -12.95 23.73 -3.25
CA THR A 2 -12.03 22.69 -3.71
C THR A 2 -11.90 21.69 -2.56
N ASP A 3 -12.51 20.52 -2.70
CA ASP A 3 -12.21 19.37 -1.86
C ASP A 3 -10.72 19.08 -2.09
N ALA A 4 -9.86 19.57 -1.22
CA ALA A 4 -8.46 19.20 -1.26
C ALA A 4 -8.42 17.71 -0.89
N THR A 5 -8.14 16.85 -1.87
CA THR A 5 -7.93 15.43 -1.66
C THR A 5 -6.97 15.25 -0.49
N ASP A 6 -7.37 14.48 0.54
CA ASP A 6 -6.49 14.14 1.64
C ASP A 6 -5.18 13.57 1.05
N PRO A 7 -4.00 14.15 1.33
CA PRO A 7 -2.75 13.68 0.75
C PRO A 7 -2.44 12.21 1.09
N TRP A 8 -3.06 11.67 2.15
CA TRP A 8 -2.98 10.25 2.48
C TRP A 8 -3.73 9.35 1.49
N ASN A 9 -4.75 9.85 0.80
CA ASN A 9 -5.41 9.12 -0.27
C ASN A 9 -4.44 8.90 -1.44
N GLU A 10 -3.76 9.96 -1.88
CA GLU A 10 -2.77 9.87 -2.96
C GLU A 10 -1.60 8.95 -2.56
N PHE A 11 -1.11 9.09 -1.32
CA PHE A 11 -0.07 8.21 -0.79
C PHE A 11 -0.50 6.74 -0.78
N ALA A 12 -1.69 6.43 -0.29
CA ALA A 12 -2.17 5.05 -0.22
C ALA A 12 -2.44 4.46 -1.61
N GLN A 13 -2.95 5.25 -2.56
CA GLN A 13 -3.15 4.85 -3.95
C GLN A 13 -1.82 4.53 -4.66
N GLU A 14 -0.81 5.39 -4.51
CA GLU A 14 0.53 5.14 -5.08
C GLU A 14 1.19 3.91 -4.45
N PHE A 15 1.05 3.72 -3.13
CA PHE A 15 1.49 2.49 -2.45
C PHE A 15 0.81 1.24 -3.04
N GLY A 16 -0.50 1.28 -3.26
CA GLY A 16 -1.27 0.19 -3.88
C GLY A 16 -0.84 -0.11 -5.31
N ALA A 17 -0.60 0.93 -6.12
CA ALA A 17 -0.11 0.80 -7.49
C ALA A 17 1.27 0.14 -7.55
N ARG A 18 2.17 0.46 -6.61
CA ARG A 18 3.50 -0.19 -6.49
C ARG A 18 3.40 -1.66 -6.12
N LEU A 19 2.50 -2.03 -5.21
CA LEU A 19 2.23 -3.44 -4.91
C LEU A 19 1.76 -4.20 -6.16
N LEU A 20 0.81 -3.62 -6.90
CA LEU A 20 0.27 -4.19 -8.13
C LEU A 20 1.38 -4.40 -9.18
N ALA A 21 2.19 -3.36 -9.42
CA ALA A 21 3.28 -3.39 -10.40
C ALA A 21 4.32 -4.45 -10.02
N ALA A 22 4.82 -4.42 -8.79
CA ALA A 22 5.83 -5.36 -8.31
C ALA A 22 5.36 -6.81 -8.37
N ARG A 23 4.09 -7.05 -8.01
CA ARG A 23 3.46 -8.36 -8.12
C ARG A 23 3.39 -8.82 -9.58
N ALA A 24 2.95 -7.95 -10.48
CA ALA A 24 2.79 -8.26 -11.91
C ALA A 24 4.14 -8.55 -12.58
N GLU A 25 5.18 -7.77 -12.30
CA GLU A 25 6.55 -7.99 -12.78
C GLU A 25 7.10 -9.37 -12.40
N ARG A 26 6.66 -9.90 -11.25
CA ARG A 26 7.07 -11.21 -10.73
C ARG A 26 6.13 -12.34 -11.13
N GLY A 27 5.06 -12.06 -11.88
CA GLY A 27 4.07 -13.05 -12.29
C GLY A 27 3.30 -13.68 -11.11
N LEU A 28 3.21 -12.99 -9.98
CA LEU A 28 2.56 -13.50 -8.77
C LEU A 28 1.06 -13.20 -8.78
N SER A 29 0.24 -14.09 -8.21
CA SER A 29 -1.19 -13.82 -7.98
C SER A 29 -1.39 -13.03 -6.69
N GLN A 30 -2.54 -12.34 -6.56
CA GLN A 30 -2.90 -11.66 -5.30
C GLN A 30 -2.93 -12.65 -4.12
N GLU A 31 -3.44 -13.86 -4.35
CA GLU A 31 -3.51 -14.91 -3.34
C GLU A 31 -2.11 -15.39 -2.91
N HIS A 32 -1.18 -15.53 -3.85
CA HIS A 32 0.19 -15.92 -3.53
C HIS A 32 0.86 -14.91 -2.59
N VAL A 33 0.83 -13.62 -2.95
CA VAL A 33 1.45 -12.56 -2.14
C VAL A 33 0.77 -12.46 -0.78
N ALA A 34 -0.57 -12.52 -0.75
CA ALA A 34 -1.33 -12.49 0.48
C ALA A 34 -0.92 -13.64 1.42
N HIS A 35 -0.92 -14.88 0.93
CA HIS A 35 -0.53 -16.04 1.72
C HIS A 35 0.90 -15.93 2.25
N ALA A 36 1.86 -15.56 1.38
CA ALA A 36 3.26 -15.40 1.76
C ALA A 36 3.46 -14.28 2.81
N ALA A 37 2.67 -13.21 2.77
CA ALA A 37 2.70 -12.13 3.74
C ALA A 37 1.84 -12.39 4.99
N GLY A 38 1.17 -13.55 5.10
CA GLY A 38 0.28 -13.89 6.21
C GLY A 38 -0.99 -13.03 6.27
N LEU A 39 -1.53 -12.66 5.11
CA LEU A 39 -2.73 -11.85 4.94
C LEU A 39 -3.87 -12.67 4.32
N ALA A 40 -5.11 -12.24 4.55
CA ALA A 40 -6.21 -12.67 3.72
C ALA A 40 -6.10 -12.04 2.32
N THR A 41 -6.44 -12.79 1.27
CA THR A 41 -6.41 -12.28 -0.13
C THR A 41 -7.24 -11.01 -0.31
N PHE A 42 -8.39 -10.92 0.36
CA PHE A 42 -9.23 -9.71 0.35
C PHE A 42 -8.52 -8.49 0.95
N THR A 43 -7.75 -8.69 2.03
CA THR A 43 -6.95 -7.62 2.63
C THR A 43 -5.87 -7.15 1.66
N TYR A 44 -5.15 -8.07 1.02
CA TYR A 44 -4.14 -7.69 0.01
C TYR A 44 -4.76 -6.96 -1.18
N ARG A 45 -5.93 -7.37 -1.66
CA ARG A 45 -6.66 -6.67 -2.74
C ARG A 45 -7.01 -5.23 -2.35
N LYS A 46 -7.43 -4.98 -1.11
CA LYS A 46 -7.67 -3.63 -0.59
C LYS A 46 -6.39 -2.79 -0.59
N LEU A 47 -5.26 -3.39 -0.22
CA LEU A 47 -3.96 -2.71 -0.27
C LEU A 47 -3.57 -2.33 -1.72
N GLU A 48 -3.72 -3.23 -2.70
CA GLU A 48 -3.48 -2.88 -4.11
C GLU A 48 -4.42 -1.79 -4.63
N HIS A 49 -5.62 -1.69 -4.07
CA HIS A 49 -6.57 -0.62 -4.40
C HIS A 49 -6.29 0.70 -3.66
N GLY A 50 -5.32 0.73 -2.73
CA GLY A 50 -5.02 1.91 -1.93
C GLY A 50 -6.09 2.32 -0.92
N GLU A 51 -7.14 1.51 -0.73
CA GLU A 51 -8.29 1.87 0.12
C GLU A 51 -8.71 0.73 1.05
N SER A 52 -9.02 1.08 2.30
CA SER A 52 -9.62 0.15 3.25
C SER A 52 -11.14 0.06 3.08
N ASN A 53 -11.78 1.16 2.69
CA ASN A 53 -13.19 1.32 2.31
C ASN A 53 -13.27 2.49 1.30
N PRO A 54 -14.36 2.65 0.54
CA PRO A 54 -14.50 3.76 -0.41
C PRO A 54 -14.16 5.11 0.21
N GLY A 55 -13.14 5.77 -0.34
CA GLY A 55 -12.66 7.08 0.14
C GLY A 55 -11.92 7.08 1.48
N THR A 56 -11.58 5.89 2.01
CA THR A 56 -10.75 5.75 3.20
C THR A 56 -9.40 5.13 2.81
N PRO A 57 -8.27 5.83 2.99
CA PRO A 57 -6.97 5.34 2.55
C PRO A 57 -6.62 4.03 3.28
N ALA A 58 -5.91 3.15 2.59
CA ALA A 58 -5.35 1.95 3.20
C ALA A 58 -4.29 2.35 4.25
N ASN A 59 -4.37 1.75 5.43
CA ASN A 59 -3.39 1.96 6.51
C ASN A 59 -2.92 0.60 7.06
N PRO A 60 -2.03 -0.11 6.34
CA PRO A 60 -1.46 -1.37 6.82
C PRO A 60 -0.55 -1.14 8.03
N ARG A 61 -0.41 -2.16 8.88
CA ARG A 61 0.56 -2.11 9.99
C ARG A 61 1.98 -2.15 9.44
N LEU A 62 2.94 -1.57 10.17
CA LEU A 62 4.37 -1.62 9.82
C LEU A 62 4.86 -3.04 9.50
N ARG A 63 4.48 -4.03 10.32
CA ARG A 63 4.81 -5.44 10.07
C ARG A 63 4.32 -5.93 8.71
N THR A 64 3.12 -5.52 8.29
CA THR A 64 2.56 -5.88 6.98
C THR A 64 3.39 -5.28 5.85
N ILE A 65 3.79 -4.02 5.97
CA ILE A 65 4.62 -3.35 4.96
C ILE A 65 5.97 -4.06 4.81
N VAL A 66 6.61 -4.39 5.94
CA VAL A 66 7.90 -5.13 5.94
C VAL A 66 7.76 -6.51 5.29
N CYS A 67 6.73 -7.29 5.65
CA CYS A 67 6.51 -8.61 5.04
C CYS A 67 6.21 -8.51 3.54
N LEU A 68 5.44 -7.51 3.10
CA LEU A 68 5.17 -7.30 1.68
C LEU A 68 6.43 -6.95 0.90
N ALA A 69 7.28 -6.07 1.45
CA ALA A 69 8.57 -5.74 0.85
C ALA A 69 9.47 -6.97 0.71
N GLU A 70 9.53 -7.82 1.74
CA GLU A 70 10.29 -9.08 1.71
C GLU A 70 9.75 -10.05 0.65
N VAL A 71 8.44 -10.31 0.64
CA VAL A 71 7.79 -11.21 -0.34
C VAL A 71 7.98 -10.72 -1.77
N LEU A 72 7.93 -9.41 -1.98
CA LEU A 72 8.14 -8.80 -3.28
C LEU A 72 9.64 -8.56 -3.57
N GLY A 73 10.56 -8.89 -2.68
CA GLY A 73 11.99 -8.63 -2.90
C GLY A 73 12.28 -7.16 -3.25
N MET A 74 11.62 -6.23 -2.56
CA MET A 74 11.78 -4.79 -2.69
C MET A 74 12.33 -4.22 -1.38
N SER A 75 13.09 -3.14 -1.47
CA SER A 75 13.35 -2.31 -0.29
C SER A 75 12.10 -1.54 0.13
N LEU A 76 12.04 -1.14 1.41
CA LEU A 76 10.96 -0.28 1.91
C LEU A 76 10.89 1.07 1.17
N ALA A 77 12.03 1.60 0.74
CA ALA A 77 12.11 2.87 0.02
C ALA A 77 11.55 2.77 -1.40
N GLU A 78 11.70 1.62 -2.07
CA GLU A 78 11.06 1.37 -3.37
C GLU A 78 9.56 1.14 -3.21
N LEU A 79 9.16 0.41 -2.17
CA LEU A 79 7.75 0.09 -1.93
C LEU A 79 6.93 1.31 -1.50
N LEU A 80 7.47 2.17 -0.63
CA LEU A 80 6.73 3.32 -0.10
C LEU A 80 6.87 4.54 -1.02
N PRO A 81 5.76 5.27 -1.28
CA PRO A 81 5.81 6.57 -1.93
C PRO A 81 6.64 7.59 -1.14
N ALA A 82 6.93 8.72 -1.77
CA ALA A 82 7.41 9.89 -1.04
C ALA A 82 6.34 10.29 -0.01
N PRO A 83 6.70 10.50 1.27
CA PRO A 83 5.75 10.98 2.27
C PRO A 83 5.14 12.31 1.83
N PRO A 84 3.83 12.54 2.04
CA PRO A 84 3.23 13.82 1.75
C PRO A 84 3.81 14.92 2.64
N ASP A 85 3.77 16.18 2.20
CA ASP A 85 4.22 17.29 3.05
C ASP A 85 3.31 17.45 4.27
N GLY A 86 3.88 17.82 5.42
CA GLY A 86 3.08 18.10 6.64
C GLY A 86 2.54 16.88 7.39
N VAL A 87 3.14 15.68 7.20
CA VAL A 87 2.78 14.40 7.86
C VAL A 87 2.55 14.51 9.37
N ALA A 88 3.31 15.37 10.05
CA ALA A 88 3.08 15.67 11.45
C ALA A 88 1.98 16.74 11.54
N PRO A 89 0.79 16.43 12.10
CA PRO A 89 -0.01 17.52 12.66
C PRO A 89 0.91 18.25 13.63
N GLY A 90 1.08 19.56 13.43
CA GLY A 90 1.77 20.41 14.40
C GLY A 90 1.25 20.04 15.78
N ARG A 91 2.17 19.56 16.64
CA ARG A 91 1.85 19.31 18.04
C ARG A 91 1.58 20.64 18.73
#